data_AF-A0A529Q3X1-F1
#
_entry.id   AF-A0A529Q3X1-F1
#
_cell.length_a   1.000
_cell.length_b   1.000
_cell.length_c   1.000
_cell.angle_alpha   90.00
_cell.angle_beta   90.00
_cell.angle_gamma   90.00
#
_symmetry.space_group_name_H-M   'P 1'
#
loop_
_entity.id
_entity.type
_entity.pdbx_description
1 polymer ?
#
loop_
_entity_poly.entity_id
_entity_poly.type
_entity_poly.pdbx_seq_one_letter_code
_entity_poly.pdbx_strand_id
1 'polypeptide(L)' 'MAAYLDAALYAVHAGIPSLVYGPIAENIHAVDERVSLSSLRRVTKTIALFAAQWCGVRPAGNKKFAEKI' A
#
# COMPACT_ATOMS: atom_id res chain seq x y z
N MET A 1 19.05 -4.52 0.98
CA MET A 1 18.95 -4.65 2.45
C MET A 1 17.89 -5.71 2.75
N ALA A 2 18.22 -6.78 3.46
CA ALA A 2 17.20 -7.62 4.07
C ALA A 2 16.70 -6.89 5.34
N ALA A 3 15.39 -6.79 5.53
CA ALA A 3 14.79 -6.14 6.68
C ALA A 3 13.86 -7.11 7.40
N TYR A 4 13.86 -7.07 8.73
CA TYR A 4 12.82 -7.69 9.54
C TYR A 4 11.67 -6.68 9.67
N LEU A 5 10.45 -7.11 9.34
CA LEU A 5 9.29 -6.24 9.23
C LEU A 5 8.16 -6.83 10.05
N ASP A 6 7.19 -5.99 10.46
CA ASP A 6 6.09 -6.42 11.34
C ASP A 6 5.29 -7.60 10.76
N ALA A 7 5.15 -7.69 9.43
CA ALA A 7 4.45 -8.83 8.82
C ALA A 7 5.14 -10.18 9.09
N ALA A 8 6.45 -10.22 9.38
CA ALA A 8 7.13 -11.45 9.73
C ALA A 8 6.61 -12.01 11.06
N LEU A 9 6.26 -11.16 12.03
CA LEU A 9 5.65 -11.57 13.29
C LEU A 9 4.34 -12.32 13.03
N TYR A 10 3.47 -11.73 12.21
CA TYR A 10 2.17 -12.31 11.93
C TYR A 10 2.23 -13.53 11.01
N ALA A 11 3.00 -13.46 9.93
CA ALA A 11 3.07 -14.53 8.93
C ALA A 11 3.85 -15.75 9.42
N VAL A 12 4.99 -15.56 10.09
CA VAL A 12 5.88 -16.67 10.48
C VAL A 12 5.51 -17.21 11.86
N HIS A 13 5.13 -16.33 12.80
CA HIS A 13 4.97 -16.73 14.20
C HIS A 13 3.50 -16.84 14.65
N ALA A 14 2.54 -16.22 13.94
CA ALA A 14 1.13 -16.25 14.33
C ALA A 14 0.22 -17.00 13.36
N GLY A 15 0.73 -17.49 12.22
CA GLY A 15 -0.09 -18.16 11.20
C GLY A 15 -1.12 -17.25 10.53
N ILE A 16 -0.94 -15.93 10.61
CA ILE A 16 -1.85 -14.94 10.04
C ILE A 16 -1.30 -14.49 8.69
N PRO A 17 -2.01 -14.72 7.57
CA PRO A 17 -1.59 -14.24 6.26
C PRO A 17 -1.32 -12.72 6.30
N SER A 18 -0.07 -12.33 6.05
CA SER A 18 0.37 -10.95 6.18
C SER A 18 1.35 -10.59 5.06
N LEU A 19 1.29 -9.34 4.59
CA LEU A 19 2.09 -8.84 3.49
C LEU A 19 2.65 -7.46 3.85
N VAL A 20 3.94 -7.24 3.58
CA VAL A 20 4.49 -5.88 3.46
C VAL A 20 4.63 -5.53 1.99
N TYR A 21 4.03 -4.41 1.60
CA TYR A 21 4.08 -3.92 0.23
C TYR A 21 4.31 -2.42 0.23
N GLY A 22 5.38 -1.97 -0.43
CA GLY A 22 5.88 -0.60 -0.37
C GLY A 22 6.41 -0.08 -1.71
N PRO A 23 6.70 1.22 -1.82
CA PRO A 23 7.24 1.84 -3.03
C PRO A 23 8.71 1.49 -3.26
N ILE A 24 9.19 1.73 -4.49
CA ILE A 24 10.61 1.70 -4.80
C ILE A 24 11.32 2.82 -4.03
N ALA A 25 12.27 2.45 -3.18
CA ALA A 25 13.08 3.34 -2.36
C ALA A 25 14.57 3.04 -2.52
N GLU A 26 15.40 4.06 -2.28
CA GLU A 26 16.85 4.00 -2.36
C GLU A 26 17.45 4.56 -1.07
N ASN A 27 18.60 3.99 -0.68
CA ASN A 27 19.37 4.46 0.48
C ASN A 27 18.57 4.52 1.79
N ILE A 28 17.71 3.51 2.01
CA ILE A 28 16.93 3.34 3.24
C ILE A 28 17.88 3.35 4.44
N HIS A 29 17.64 4.24 5.41
CA HIS A 29 18.46 4.56 6.59
C HIS A 29 19.73 5.40 6.33
N ALA A 30 19.89 6.02 5.16
CA ALA A 30 20.98 6.95 4.91
C ALA A 30 20.51 8.42 4.94
N VAL A 31 21.46 9.36 4.96
CA VAL A 31 21.17 10.80 4.94
C VAL A 31 20.43 11.25 3.67
N ASP A 32 20.61 10.52 2.57
CA ASP A 32 20.01 10.80 1.26
C ASP A 32 18.91 9.79 0.89
N GLU A 33 18.26 9.21 1.90
CA GLU A 33 17.10 8.34 1.73
C GLU A 33 16.02 9.02 0.87
N ARG A 34 15.51 8.28 -0.11
CA ARG A 34 14.53 8.80 -1.07
C ARG A 34 13.62 7.71 -1.61
N VAL A 35 12.53 8.15 -2.22
CA VAL A 35 11.49 7.29 -2.78
C VAL A 35 11.04 7.77 -4.16
N SER A 36 10.68 6.82 -5.03
CA SER A 36 10.06 7.15 -6.31
C SER A 36 8.61 7.61 -6.11
N LEU A 37 8.31 8.89 -6.39
CA LEU A 37 6.96 9.45 -6.29
C LEU A 37 5.94 8.72 -7.18
N SER A 38 6.37 8.27 -8.37
CA SER A 38 5.50 7.50 -9.27
C SER A 38 5.14 6.14 -8.66
N SER A 39 6.10 5.47 -8.00
CA SER A 39 5.88 4.21 -7.31
C SER A 39 5.00 4.40 -6.09
N LEU A 40 5.25 5.46 -5.30
CA LEU A 40 4.45 5.80 -4.13
C LEU A 40 2.98 5.95 -4.52
N ARG A 41 2.68 6.75 -5.54
CA ARG A 41 1.30 6.94 -6.02
C ARG A 41 0.64 5.64 -6.49
N ARG A 42 1.38 4.74 -7.12
CA ARG A 42 0.85 3.42 -7.53
C ARG A 42 0.53 2.55 -6.31
N VAL A 43 1.47 2.42 -5.38
CA VAL A 43 1.31 1.61 -4.16
C VAL A 43 0.15 2.11 -3.31
N THR A 44 0.01 3.44 -3.14
CA THR A 44 -1.13 4.04 -2.44
C THR A 44 -2.46 3.63 -3.06
N LYS A 45 -2.58 3.68 -4.40
CA LYS A 45 -3.79 3.24 -5.10
C LYS A 45 -4.04 1.74 -4.90
N THR A 46 -3.01 0.91 -4.99
CA THR A 46 -3.13 -0.53 -4.78
C THR A 46 -3.66 -0.84 -3.37
N ILE A 47 -3.08 -0.25 -2.33
CA ILE A 47 -3.51 -0.47 -0.94
C ILE A 47 -4.94 0.04 -0.74
N ALA A 48 -5.27 1.23 -1.26
CA ALA A 48 -6.61 1.80 -1.14
C ALA A 48 -7.68 0.94 -1.83
N LEU A 49 -7.40 0.45 -3.04
CA LEU A 49 -8.32 -0.42 -3.78
C LEU A 49 -8.45 -1.79 -3.11
N PHE A 50 -7.34 -2.38 -2.66
CA PHE A 50 -7.36 -3.64 -1.92
C PHE A 50 -8.22 -3.53 -0.66
N ALA A 51 -8.00 -2.51 0.16
CA ALA A 51 -8.77 -2.28 1.38
C ALA A 51 -10.26 -2.03 1.08
N ALA A 52 -10.57 -1.21 0.06
CA ALA A 52 -11.94 -0.94 -0.35
C ALA A 52 -12.69 -2.21 -0.80
N GLN A 53 -12.02 -3.07 -1.59
CA GLN A 53 -12.56 -4.34 -2.04
C GLN A 53 -12.70 -5.35 -0.90
N TRP A 54 -11.69 -5.46 -0.04
CA TRP A 54 -11.67 -6.40 1.08
C TRP A 54 -12.73 -6.08 2.13
N CYS A 55 -12.87 -4.80 2.50
CA CYS A 55 -13.82 -4.37 3.52
C CYS A 55 -15.26 -4.17 2.99
N GLY A 56 -15.48 -4.22 1.68
CA GLY A 56 -16.82 -4.03 1.09
C GLY A 56 -17.38 -2.63 1.31
N VAL A 57 -16.61 -1.58 1.00
CA VAL A 57 -17.04 -0.19 1.22
C VAL A 57 -18.24 0.18 0.35
N ARG A 58 -19.13 1.04 0.88
CA ARG A 58 -20.25 1.59 0.11
C ARG A 58 -19.72 2.38 -1.09
N PRO A 59 -20.43 2.38 -2.24
CA PRO A 59 -20.08 3.24 -3.36
C PRO A 59 -19.95 4.69 -2.91
N ALA A 60 -18.92 5.39 -3.40
CA ALA A 60 -18.79 6.81 -3.16
C ALA A 60 -20.07 7.52 -3.64
N GLY A 61 -20.74 8.21 -2.72
CA GLY A 61 -22.00 8.89 -3.01
C GLY A 61 -21.78 10.17 -3.81
N ASN A 62 -21.51 10.05 -5.12
CA ASN A 62 -22.01 10.94 -6.19
C ASN A 62 -21.49 10.45 -7.56
N LYS A 63 -22.35 9.85 -8.38
CA LYS A 63 -22.02 9.52 -9.78
C LYS A 63 -22.10 10.73 -10.72
N LYS A 64 -22.59 11.89 -10.26
CA LYS A 64 -22.90 13.05 -11.11
C LYS A 64 -21.71 13.80 -11.70
N PHE A 65 -20.47 13.53 -11.27
CA PHE A 65 -19.27 14.13 -11.88
C PHE A 65 -18.65 13.25 -12.98
N ALA A 66 -19.05 11.98 -13.08
CA ALA A 66 -18.45 11.00 -14.00
C ALA A 66 -19.15 10.92 -15.38
N GLU A 67 -20.30 11.59 -15.56
CA GLU A 67 -21.10 11.54 -16.79
C GLU A 67 -21.17 12.90 -17.52
N LYS A 68 -20.31 13.88 -17.17
CA LYS A 68 -20.36 15.23 -17.75
C LYS A 68 -19.09 15.67 -18.50
N ILE A 69 -18.36 14.71 -19.05
CA ILE A 69 -17.38 14.91 -20.13
C ILE A 69 -17.78 14.01 -21.28
#